data_AF-A0A6L8B9L0-F1
#
_entry.id   AF-A0A6L8B9L0-F1
#
_cell.length_a   1.000
_cell.length_b   1.000
_cell.length_c   1.000
_cell.angle_alpha   90.00
_cell.angle_beta   90.00
_cell.angle_gamma   90.00
#
_symmetry.space_group_name_H-M   'P 1'
#
loop_
_entity.id
_entity.type
_entity.pdbx_description
1 polymer ?
#
loop_
_entity_poly.entity_id
_entity_poly.type
_entity_poly.pdbx_seq_one_letter_code
_entity_poly.pdbx_strand_id
1 'polypeptide(L)'
;MIPWDPQKADPGYACIRTRLPGVTGVYLIDMAGQVVNYWPGFTDAYLLEDGTMFGARGPSTFSQVDWKGNVLWEHTDSRETHHPHHDFLRIYNPELEDYTVLYIANEDLTHDEVIALGADPDAVDRYEGTQMDVVVEVDRNGEVVWEYRFRDHLVQDRTPSASNHVGEGRSLADFPGRLDVNFGVFSRDYLHLNAIDYNP
;
A
#
# COMPACT_ATOMS: atom_id res chain seq x y z
N MET A 1 30.72 -3.91 12.80
CA MET A 1 29.82 -4.12 13.94
C MET A 1 29.33 -2.74 14.35
N ILE A 2 28.02 -2.50 14.37
CA ILE A 2 27.48 -1.24 14.91
C ILE A 2 27.62 -1.37 16.44
N PRO A 3 28.43 -0.54 17.12
CA PRO A 3 28.61 -0.64 18.56
C PRO A 3 27.35 -0.13 19.27
N TRP A 4 26.75 -0.97 20.13
CA TRP A 4 25.71 -0.55 21.05
C TRP A 4 26.33 0.04 22.31
N ASP A 5 25.89 1.24 22.68
CA ASP A 5 26.23 1.90 23.94
C ASP A 5 24.94 2.01 24.77
N PRO A 6 24.77 1.19 25.84
CA PRO A 6 23.56 1.21 26.67
C PRO A 6 23.30 2.56 27.36
N GLN A 7 24.27 3.47 27.39
CA GLN A 7 24.09 4.81 27.95
C GLN A 7 23.56 5.81 26.92
N LYS A 8 23.57 5.45 25.63
CA LYS A 8 23.21 6.34 24.51
C LYS A 8 22.14 5.76 23.59
N ALA A 9 21.75 4.51 23.79
CA ALA A 9 20.75 3.82 22.99
C ALA A 9 19.79 3.05 23.91
N ASP A 10 18.50 3.16 23.62
CA ASP A 10 17.47 2.41 24.32
C ASP A 10 17.64 0.89 24.07
N PRO A 11 17.26 0.04 25.04
CA PRO A 11 17.16 -1.39 24.79
C PRO A 11 16.02 -1.68 23.82
N GLY A 12 16.13 -2.75 23.05
CA GLY A 12 15.08 -3.14 22.13
C GLY A 12 15.52 -4.17 21.10
N TYR A 13 14.72 -4.26 20.05
CA TYR A 13 14.93 -5.13 18.91
C TYR A 13 14.70 -4.37 17.61
N ALA A 14 15.36 -4.81 16.55
CA ALA A 14 15.11 -4.33 15.19
C ALA A 14 14.62 -5.49 14.31
N CYS A 15 13.52 -5.28 13.58
CA CYS A 15 13.13 -6.14 12.48
C CYS A 15 13.95 -5.77 11.25
N ILE A 16 14.64 -6.75 10.66
CA ILE A 16 15.44 -6.58 9.45
C ILE A 16 14.94 -7.53 8.38
N ARG A 17 14.44 -6.95 7.29
CA ARG A 17 14.17 -7.63 6.03
C ARG A 17 15.47 -7.80 5.23
N THR A 18 15.73 -8.99 4.73
CA THR A 18 16.80 -9.22 3.74
C THR A 18 16.28 -9.06 2.30
N ARG A 19 17.00 -8.34 1.44
CA ARG A 19 16.74 -8.26 -0.01
C ARG A 19 17.85 -8.96 -0.82
N LEU A 20 18.19 -10.19 -0.44
CA LEU A 20 19.15 -11.01 -1.19
C LEU A 20 18.39 -12.05 -2.02
N PRO A 21 18.76 -12.29 -3.30
CA PRO A 21 18.15 -13.34 -4.11
C PRO A 21 18.22 -14.70 -3.38
N GLY A 22 17.06 -15.35 -3.22
CA GLY A 22 16.96 -16.65 -2.55
C GLY A 22 16.92 -16.60 -1.02
N VAL A 23 16.95 -15.42 -0.39
CA VAL A 23 16.79 -15.24 1.07
C VAL A 23 15.50 -14.47 1.34
N THR A 24 14.49 -15.16 1.87
CA THR A 24 13.18 -14.58 2.19
C THR A 24 12.88 -14.73 3.67
N GLY A 25 12.47 -13.65 4.31
CA GLY A 25 12.11 -13.64 5.72
C GLY A 25 12.54 -12.36 6.42
N VAL A 26 12.09 -12.25 7.67
CA VAL A 26 12.39 -11.13 8.56
C VAL A 26 13.13 -11.67 9.78
N TYR A 27 14.23 -11.01 10.13
CA TYR A 27 15.02 -11.31 11.31
C TYR A 27 14.68 -10.32 12.41
N LEU A 28 14.53 -10.81 13.63
CA LEU A 28 14.55 -9.97 14.82
C LEU A 28 15.96 -10.01 15.41
N ILE A 29 16.58 -8.85 15.55
CA ILE A 29 17.94 -8.71 16.06
C ILE A 29 17.93 -7.86 17.32
N ASP A 30 18.64 -8.30 18.35
CA ASP A 30 18.84 -7.51 19.56
C ASP A 30 19.89 -6.39 19.39
N MET A 31 20.02 -5.55 20.40
CA MET A 31 21.00 -4.45 20.36
C MET A 31 22.47 -4.93 20.38
N ALA A 32 22.74 -6.19 20.75
CA ALA A 32 24.07 -6.80 20.65
C ALA A 32 24.36 -7.36 19.23
N GLY A 33 23.40 -7.25 18.30
CA GLY A 33 23.52 -7.77 16.94
C GLY A 33 23.25 -9.27 16.84
N GLN A 34 22.68 -9.90 17.88
CA GLN A 34 22.33 -11.32 17.86
C GLN A 34 20.93 -11.51 17.27
N VAL A 35 20.79 -12.51 16.40
CA VAL A 35 19.48 -12.94 15.90
C VAL A 35 18.74 -13.62 17.05
N VAL A 36 17.61 -13.04 17.46
CA VAL A 36 16.75 -13.60 18.52
C VAL A 36 15.55 -14.34 17.95
N ASN A 37 15.11 -13.99 16.73
CA ASN A 37 14.07 -14.72 16.02
C ASN A 37 14.21 -14.56 14.50
N TYR A 38 13.57 -15.45 13.74
CA TYR A 38 13.52 -15.43 12.29
C TYR A 38 12.21 -16.02 11.79
N TRP A 39 11.50 -15.25 10.96
CA TRP A 39 10.26 -15.70 10.32
C TRP A 39 10.45 -15.83 8.80
N PRO A 40 10.52 -17.07 8.27
CA PRO A 40 10.74 -17.30 6.86
C PRO A 40 9.53 -16.90 6.01
N GLY A 41 9.78 -16.47 4.78
CA GLY A 41 8.74 -16.19 3.78
C GLY A 41 8.02 -14.84 3.95
N PHE A 42 8.27 -14.11 5.04
CA PHE A 42 7.82 -12.73 5.16
C PHE A 42 8.66 -11.81 4.26
N THR A 43 7.98 -10.95 3.52
CA THR A 43 8.59 -9.91 2.69
C THR A 43 8.71 -8.62 3.47
N ASP A 44 7.75 -8.24 4.29
CA ASP A 44 7.90 -7.15 5.25
C ASP A 44 7.13 -7.47 6.52
N ALA A 45 7.55 -6.96 7.67
CA ALA A 45 6.85 -7.24 8.93
C ALA A 45 7.28 -6.33 10.07
N TYR A 46 6.40 -6.21 11.06
CA TYR A 46 6.66 -5.53 12.33
C TYR A 46 6.05 -6.29 13.51
N LEU A 47 6.56 -6.01 14.71
CA LEU A 47 6.02 -6.58 15.95
C LEU A 47 4.80 -5.79 16.42
N LEU A 48 3.80 -6.52 16.90
CA LEU A 48 2.67 -5.95 17.61
C LEU A 48 2.94 -5.92 19.12
N GLU A 49 2.17 -5.10 19.85
CA GLU A 49 2.33 -4.93 21.30
C GLU A 49 2.11 -6.22 22.09
N ASP A 50 1.33 -7.16 21.55
CA ASP A 50 1.07 -8.48 22.14
C ASP A 50 2.20 -9.51 21.90
N GLY A 51 3.29 -9.09 21.22
CA GLY A 51 4.44 -9.92 20.91
C GLY A 51 4.25 -10.85 19.70
N THR A 52 3.11 -10.78 19.03
CA THR A 52 2.92 -11.41 17.71
C THR A 52 3.58 -10.55 16.62
N MET A 53 3.78 -11.13 15.45
CA MET A 53 4.29 -10.41 14.29
C MET A 53 3.18 -10.29 13.24
N PHE A 54 3.09 -9.11 12.61
CA PHE A 54 2.23 -8.88 11.46
C PHE A 54 3.07 -8.47 10.25
N GLY A 55 2.75 -9.00 9.08
CA GLY A 55 3.56 -8.75 7.89
C GLY A 55 2.99 -9.30 6.59
N ALA A 56 3.64 -8.95 5.48
CA ALA A 56 3.35 -9.48 4.16
C ALA A 56 4.13 -10.77 3.90
N ARG A 57 3.53 -11.71 3.17
CA ARG A 57 4.12 -12.98 2.72
C ARG A 57 3.95 -13.10 1.20
N GLY A 58 5.00 -12.78 0.45
CA GLY A 58 4.87 -12.69 -1.01
C GLY A 58 4.21 -11.36 -1.44
N PRO A 59 3.53 -11.32 -2.61
CA PRO A 59 3.05 -10.06 -3.18
C PRO A 59 1.70 -9.59 -2.63
N SER A 60 0.79 -10.49 -2.26
CA SER A 60 -0.62 -10.13 -2.00
C SER A 60 -1.18 -10.69 -0.69
N THR A 61 -0.36 -11.36 0.12
CA THR A 61 -0.81 -12.02 1.35
C THR A 61 -0.28 -11.27 2.56
N PHE A 62 -1.16 -11.00 3.53
CA PHE A 62 -0.84 -10.43 4.84
C PHE A 62 -1.14 -11.47 5.92
N SER A 63 -0.30 -11.56 6.94
CA SER A 63 -0.43 -12.59 7.97
C SER A 63 0.01 -12.08 9.34
N GLN A 64 -0.73 -12.50 10.36
CA GLN A 64 -0.33 -12.43 11.76
C GLN A 64 0.14 -13.81 12.22
N VAL A 65 1.32 -13.87 12.85
CA VAL A 65 1.91 -15.10 13.37
C VAL A 65 2.33 -14.95 14.82
N ASP A 66 2.32 -16.04 15.57
CA ASP A 66 2.89 -16.07 16.91
C ASP A 66 4.44 -16.04 16.88
N TRP A 67 5.06 -15.99 18.07
CA TRP A 67 6.51 -15.98 18.22
C TRP A 67 7.22 -17.17 17.53
N LYS A 68 6.55 -18.32 17.41
CA LYS A 68 7.10 -19.53 16.78
C LYS A 68 6.81 -19.59 15.27
N GLY A 69 6.10 -18.61 14.72
CA GLY A 69 5.70 -18.57 13.32
C GLY A 69 4.43 -19.36 12.99
N ASN A 70 3.63 -19.75 14.00
CA ASN A 70 2.32 -20.33 13.72
C ASN A 70 1.36 -19.23 13.25
N VAL A 71 0.66 -19.47 12.14
CA VAL A 71 -0.31 -18.52 11.58
C VAL A 71 -1.51 -18.41 12.50
N LEU A 72 -1.77 -17.19 12.97
CA LEU A 72 -2.95 -16.82 13.76
C LEU A 72 -4.05 -16.27 12.86
N TRP A 73 -3.65 -15.54 11.81
CA TRP A 73 -4.53 -14.95 10.81
C TRP A 73 -3.80 -14.77 9.48
N GLU A 74 -4.52 -14.86 8.37
CA GLU A 74 -4.00 -14.61 7.03
C GLU A 74 -5.12 -14.11 6.11
N HIS A 75 -4.78 -13.15 5.25
CA HIS A 75 -5.63 -12.65 4.17
C HIS A 75 -4.80 -12.56 2.90
N THR A 76 -5.39 -12.91 1.75
CA THR A 76 -4.79 -12.70 0.44
C THR A 76 -5.75 -11.89 -0.41
N ASP A 77 -5.30 -10.76 -0.95
CA ASP A 77 -6.05 -10.07 -1.99
C ASP A 77 -5.98 -10.90 -3.28
N SER A 78 -7.11 -11.52 -3.63
CA SER A 78 -7.24 -12.41 -4.78
C SER A 78 -7.83 -11.73 -6.01
N ARG A 79 -8.05 -10.41 -5.98
CA ARG A 79 -8.57 -9.66 -7.12
C ARG A 79 -7.48 -9.56 -8.19
N GLU A 80 -7.76 -10.05 -9.40
CA GLU A 80 -6.77 -10.14 -10.47
C GLU A 80 -6.20 -8.79 -10.92
N THR A 81 -7.00 -7.73 -10.79
CA THR A 81 -6.61 -6.36 -11.18
C THR A 81 -5.95 -5.58 -10.06
N HIS A 82 -5.76 -6.18 -8.87
CA HIS A 82 -5.18 -5.51 -7.72
C HIS A 82 -3.81 -6.09 -7.39
N HIS A 83 -2.86 -5.20 -7.14
CA HIS A 83 -1.47 -5.54 -6.86
C HIS A 83 -1.02 -4.83 -5.59
N PRO A 84 -1.17 -5.46 -4.40
CA PRO A 84 -0.69 -4.88 -3.15
C PRO A 84 0.81 -4.57 -3.23
N HIS A 85 1.21 -3.44 -2.69
CA HIS A 85 2.59 -2.98 -2.76
C HIS A 85 2.96 -2.05 -1.61
N HIS A 86 4.27 -1.88 -1.44
CA HIS A 86 4.91 -1.00 -0.47
C HIS A 86 4.50 -1.16 1.00
N ASP A 87 3.35 -0.67 1.43
CA ASP A 87 3.03 -0.48 2.85
C ASP A 87 1.63 -0.97 3.24
N PHE A 88 1.51 -1.36 4.51
CA PHE A 88 0.32 -1.93 5.12
C PHE A 88 0.33 -1.76 6.64
N LEU A 89 -0.86 -1.64 7.22
CA LEU A 89 -1.07 -1.43 8.65
C LEU A 89 -2.22 -2.27 9.14
N ARG A 90 -2.04 -2.86 10.32
CA ARG A 90 -3.13 -3.36 11.15
C ARG A 90 -3.58 -2.22 12.07
N ILE A 91 -4.82 -1.76 11.89
CA ILE A 91 -5.38 -0.62 12.62
C ILE A 91 -6.60 -1.09 13.44
N TYR A 92 -6.91 -0.40 14.53
CA TYR A 92 -8.18 -0.62 15.23
C TYR A 92 -9.25 0.24 14.59
N ASN A 93 -10.28 -0.38 14.00
CA ASN A 93 -11.39 0.34 13.40
C ASN A 93 -12.49 0.53 14.46
N PRO A 94 -12.78 1.79 14.88
CA PRO A 94 -13.72 2.06 15.95
C PRO A 94 -15.19 1.81 15.57
N GLU A 95 -15.54 1.82 14.27
CA GLU A 95 -16.90 1.53 13.80
C GLU A 95 -17.20 0.03 13.86
N LEU A 96 -16.19 -0.81 13.55
CA LEU A 96 -16.32 -2.27 13.61
C LEU A 96 -15.97 -2.86 14.99
N GLU A 97 -15.41 -2.03 15.88
CA GLU A 97 -14.87 -2.42 17.18
C GLU A 97 -13.84 -3.59 17.10
N ASP A 98 -13.17 -3.74 15.97
CA ASP A 98 -12.19 -4.80 15.70
C ASP A 98 -10.98 -4.27 14.93
N TYR A 99 -9.92 -5.06 14.88
CA TYR A 99 -8.76 -4.75 14.05
C TYR A 99 -9.01 -5.10 12.58
N THR A 100 -8.67 -4.17 11.72
CA THR A 100 -8.71 -4.28 10.25
C THR A 100 -7.29 -4.19 9.70
N VAL A 101 -7.14 -4.49 8.41
CA VAL A 101 -5.89 -4.30 7.68
C VAL A 101 -6.09 -3.27 6.58
N LEU A 102 -5.35 -2.17 6.67
CA LEU A 102 -5.24 -1.13 5.66
C LEU A 102 -3.99 -1.38 4.82
N TYR A 103 -4.07 -1.38 3.50
CA TYR A 103 -2.91 -1.57 2.64
C TYR A 103 -2.99 -0.77 1.35
N ILE A 104 -1.83 -0.48 0.78
CA ILE A 104 -1.71 0.14 -0.55
C ILE A 104 -1.73 -0.97 -1.60
N ALA A 105 -2.45 -0.74 -2.69
CA ALA A 105 -2.38 -1.55 -3.89
C ALA A 105 -2.43 -0.68 -5.16
N ASN A 106 -2.04 -1.26 -6.28
CA ASN A 106 -2.34 -0.72 -7.60
C ASN A 106 -3.58 -1.40 -8.15
N GLU A 107 -4.45 -0.64 -8.83
CA GLU A 107 -5.53 -1.17 -9.65
C GLU A 107 -5.22 -0.98 -11.14
N ASP A 108 -5.38 -2.04 -11.94
CA ASP A 108 -5.24 -1.97 -13.39
C ASP A 108 -6.35 -1.11 -14.03
N LEU A 109 -5.95 -0.26 -14.99
CA LEU A 109 -6.87 0.51 -15.83
C LEU A 109 -6.66 0.14 -17.29
N THR A 110 -7.76 -0.12 -17.99
CA THR A 110 -7.77 -0.32 -19.44
C THR A 110 -7.56 1.01 -20.18
N HIS A 111 -7.15 0.92 -21.45
CA HIS A 111 -7.02 2.10 -22.30
C HIS A 111 -8.30 2.95 -22.34
N ASP A 112 -9.46 2.31 -22.52
CA ASP A 112 -10.74 3.00 -22.62
C ASP A 112 -11.13 3.68 -21.29
N GLU A 113 -10.82 3.07 -20.16
CA GLU A 113 -11.01 3.69 -18.84
C GLU A 113 -10.13 4.94 -18.69
N VAL A 114 -8.85 4.85 -19.05
CA VAL A 114 -7.92 5.99 -18.98
C VAL A 114 -8.38 7.15 -19.87
N ILE A 115 -8.84 6.88 -21.09
CA ILE A 115 -9.43 7.90 -21.97
C ILE A 115 -10.73 8.47 -21.38
N ALA A 116 -11.58 7.63 -20.79
CA ALA A 116 -12.82 8.08 -20.14
C ALA A 116 -12.57 8.97 -18.91
N LEU A 117 -11.45 8.76 -18.21
CA LEU A 117 -10.98 9.63 -17.14
C LEU A 117 -10.46 10.98 -17.67
N GLY A 118 -10.25 11.13 -18.99
CA GLY A 118 -9.88 12.38 -19.64
C GLY A 118 -8.39 12.53 -19.93
N ALA A 119 -7.65 11.41 -20.00
CA ALA A 119 -6.29 11.41 -20.49
C ALA A 119 -6.23 11.85 -21.96
N ASP A 120 -5.16 12.53 -22.35
CA ASP A 120 -4.95 12.98 -23.71
C ASP A 120 -4.76 11.77 -24.66
N PRO A 121 -5.65 11.53 -25.64
CA PRO A 121 -5.51 10.43 -26.58
C PRO A 121 -4.27 10.55 -27.48
N ASP A 122 -3.71 11.75 -27.62
CA ASP A 122 -2.54 11.99 -28.48
C ASP A 122 -1.20 11.89 -27.72
N ALA A 123 -1.21 11.64 -26.40
CA ALA A 123 0.02 11.58 -25.61
C ALA A 123 0.85 10.32 -25.89
N VAL A 124 0.18 9.18 -26.17
CA VAL A 124 0.79 7.89 -26.48
C VAL A 124 -0.12 7.08 -27.41
N ASP A 125 0.44 6.15 -28.18
CA ASP A 125 -0.32 5.26 -29.05
C ASP A 125 -1.36 4.42 -28.28
N ARG A 126 -1.00 3.97 -27.06
CA ARG A 126 -1.89 3.20 -26.19
C ARG A 126 -1.47 3.25 -24.71
N TYR A 127 -2.46 3.29 -23.83
CA TYR A 127 -2.29 3.29 -22.36
C TYR A 127 -2.24 1.87 -21.76
N GLU A 128 -1.56 0.92 -22.41
CA GLU A 128 -1.48 -0.47 -21.93
C GLU A 128 -0.64 -0.60 -20.66
N GLY A 129 -1.09 -1.45 -19.73
CA GLY A 129 -0.41 -1.70 -18.46
C GLY A 129 -0.49 -0.54 -17.48
N THR A 130 -1.42 0.40 -17.70
CA THR A 130 -1.68 1.49 -16.76
C THR A 130 -2.19 0.94 -15.45
N GLN A 131 -1.64 1.46 -14.35
CA GLN A 131 -2.15 1.20 -13.02
C GLN A 131 -2.28 2.52 -12.25
N MET A 132 -3.20 2.54 -11.29
CA MET A 132 -3.36 3.67 -10.39
C MET A 132 -3.47 3.18 -8.96
N ASP A 133 -2.91 3.93 -8.02
CA ASP A 133 -2.95 3.54 -6.62
C ASP A 133 -4.36 3.57 -6.04
N VAL A 134 -4.61 2.63 -5.14
CA VAL A 134 -5.79 2.51 -4.28
C VAL A 134 -5.32 2.19 -2.86
N VAL A 135 -6.07 2.65 -1.86
CA VAL A 135 -5.90 2.22 -0.47
C VAL A 135 -7.11 1.39 -0.09
N VAL A 136 -6.89 0.20 0.45
CA VAL A 136 -7.95 -0.78 0.74
C VAL A 136 -7.91 -1.10 2.23
N GLU A 137 -9.08 -1.14 2.85
CA GLU A 137 -9.26 -1.66 4.21
C GLU A 137 -10.08 -2.95 4.17
N VAL A 138 -9.57 -4.01 4.79
CA VAL A 138 -10.28 -5.28 4.97
C VAL A 138 -10.52 -5.61 6.43
N ASP A 139 -11.65 -6.22 6.72
CA ASP A 139 -11.96 -6.75 8.04
C ASP A 139 -11.21 -8.05 8.36
N ARG A 140 -11.47 -8.59 9.55
CA ARG A 140 -10.90 -9.87 10.01
C ARG A 140 -11.26 -11.07 9.11
N ASN A 141 -12.33 -10.98 8.32
CA ASN A 141 -12.79 -12.03 7.42
C ASN A 141 -12.22 -11.84 6.01
N GLY A 142 -11.50 -10.74 5.77
CA GLY A 142 -10.96 -10.38 4.47
C GLY A 142 -11.98 -9.69 3.56
N GLU A 143 -13.10 -9.19 4.12
CA GLU A 143 -14.09 -8.41 3.37
C GLU A 143 -13.62 -6.96 3.28
N VAL A 144 -13.71 -6.37 2.08
CA VAL A 144 -13.40 -4.95 1.86
C VAL A 144 -14.47 -4.10 2.53
N VAL A 145 -14.07 -3.30 3.54
CA VAL A 145 -14.97 -2.41 4.29
C VAL A 145 -14.82 -0.95 3.89
N TRP A 146 -13.69 -0.59 3.28
CA TRP A 146 -13.45 0.75 2.77
C TRP A 146 -12.39 0.75 1.66
N GLU A 147 -12.53 1.66 0.70
CA GLU A 147 -11.52 1.91 -0.34
C GLU A 147 -11.41 3.40 -0.65
N TYR A 148 -10.18 3.85 -0.88
CA TYR A 148 -9.89 5.14 -1.51
C TYR A 148 -9.23 4.92 -2.86
N ARG A 149 -9.93 5.30 -3.93
CA ARG A 149 -9.48 5.07 -5.30
C ARG A 149 -9.12 6.40 -5.92
N PHE A 150 -7.84 6.63 -6.20
CA PHE A 150 -7.39 7.94 -6.68
C PHE A 150 -8.04 8.36 -8.00
N ARG A 151 -8.48 7.39 -8.82
CA ARG A 151 -9.23 7.64 -10.06
C ARG A 151 -10.54 8.40 -9.84
N ASP A 152 -11.15 8.30 -8.66
CA ASP A 152 -12.40 8.99 -8.31
C ASP A 152 -12.17 10.47 -7.93
N HIS A 153 -10.91 10.84 -7.72
CA HIS A 153 -10.46 12.18 -7.30
C HIS A 153 -9.73 12.94 -8.41
N LEU A 154 -9.93 12.53 -9.66
CA LEU A 154 -9.35 13.16 -10.84
C LEU A 154 -10.11 14.42 -11.29
N VAL A 155 -9.43 15.32 -12.01
CA VAL A 155 -9.96 16.52 -12.69
C VAL A 155 -9.22 16.77 -14.01
N GLN A 156 -9.88 17.35 -15.00
CA GLN A 156 -9.28 17.70 -16.29
C GLN A 156 -9.96 18.92 -16.93
N ASP A 157 -9.32 19.56 -17.90
CA ASP A 157 -9.82 20.77 -18.60
C ASP A 157 -9.91 20.64 -20.14
N ARG A 158 -9.85 19.40 -20.64
CA ARG A 158 -9.82 19.07 -22.08
C ARG A 158 -11.17 18.69 -22.66
N THR A 159 -11.98 17.94 -21.92
CA THR A 159 -13.23 17.32 -22.39
C THR A 159 -14.42 17.91 -21.63
N PRO A 160 -15.06 18.98 -22.15
CA PRO A 160 -16.13 19.69 -21.44
C PRO A 160 -17.36 18.85 -21.08
N SER A 161 -17.62 17.76 -21.82
CA SER A 161 -18.76 16.88 -21.58
C SER A 161 -18.54 15.83 -20.50
N ALA A 162 -17.30 15.65 -20.03
CA ALA A 162 -16.98 14.65 -19.00
C ALA A 162 -17.32 15.16 -17.60
N SER A 163 -17.71 14.26 -16.71
CA SER A 163 -18.16 14.58 -15.35
C SER A 163 -17.08 15.20 -14.46
N ASN A 164 -15.80 14.93 -14.76
CA ASN A 164 -14.64 15.44 -14.05
C ASN A 164 -14.00 16.68 -14.71
N HIS A 165 -14.70 17.34 -15.64
CA HIS A 165 -14.22 18.58 -16.25
C HIS A 165 -14.26 19.76 -15.26
N VAL A 166 -13.28 20.67 -15.35
CA VAL A 166 -13.24 21.91 -14.52
C VAL A 166 -14.49 22.77 -14.69
N GLY A 167 -15.20 22.67 -15.81
CA GLY A 167 -16.39 23.47 -16.15
C GLY A 167 -16.04 24.86 -16.69
N GLU A 168 -17.04 25.58 -17.20
CA GLU A 168 -16.83 26.88 -17.82
C GLU A 168 -16.29 27.92 -16.84
N GLY A 169 -15.31 28.72 -17.27
CA GLY A 169 -14.74 29.82 -16.48
C GLY A 169 -13.85 29.40 -15.31
N ARG A 170 -13.54 28.11 -15.18
CA ARG A 170 -12.65 27.55 -14.15
C ARG A 170 -11.44 26.87 -14.79
N SER A 171 -10.43 26.62 -13.98
CA SER A 171 -9.18 25.97 -14.34
C SER A 171 -8.84 24.87 -13.33
N LEU A 172 -7.81 24.07 -13.60
CA LEU A 172 -7.32 23.04 -12.67
C LEU A 172 -6.96 23.60 -11.29
N ALA A 173 -6.47 24.85 -11.24
CA ALA A 173 -6.10 25.51 -9.98
C ALA A 173 -7.28 25.74 -9.02
N ASP A 174 -8.52 25.71 -9.53
CA ASP A 174 -9.73 25.84 -8.72
C ASP A 174 -10.12 24.54 -7.99
N PHE A 175 -9.36 23.45 -8.18
CA PHE A 175 -9.62 22.12 -7.61
C PHE A 175 -8.41 21.56 -6.84
N PRO A 176 -7.92 22.22 -5.78
CA PRO A 176 -6.68 21.83 -5.07
C PRO A 176 -6.73 20.46 -4.38
N GLY A 177 -7.92 19.86 -4.20
CA GLY A 177 -8.10 18.52 -3.64
C GLY A 177 -8.27 17.42 -4.69
N ARG A 178 -8.01 17.72 -5.97
CA ARG A 178 -8.11 16.77 -7.08
C ARG A 178 -6.79 16.68 -7.83
N LEU A 179 -6.57 15.55 -8.48
CA LEU A 179 -5.40 15.30 -9.31
C LEU A 179 -5.73 15.62 -10.77
N ASP A 180 -4.89 16.42 -11.42
CA ASP A 180 -4.98 16.60 -12.86
C ASP A 180 -4.65 15.27 -13.56
N VAL A 181 -5.61 14.78 -14.35
CA VAL A 181 -5.51 13.53 -15.12
C VAL A 181 -4.30 13.54 -16.05
N ASN A 182 -3.90 14.71 -16.54
CA ASN A 182 -2.80 14.89 -17.49
C ASN A 182 -1.54 15.45 -16.81
N PHE A 183 -1.43 15.30 -15.48
CA PHE A 183 -0.18 15.53 -14.76
C PHE A 183 0.81 14.40 -15.09
N GLY A 184 1.46 14.52 -16.25
CA GLY A 184 2.23 13.43 -16.85
C GLY A 184 1.37 12.46 -17.66
N VAL A 185 1.99 11.35 -18.07
CA VAL A 185 1.35 10.30 -18.86
C VAL A 185 1.12 9.10 -17.95
N PHE A 186 -0.09 8.54 -17.97
CA PHE A 186 -0.40 7.29 -17.26
C PHE A 186 0.62 6.21 -17.59
N SER A 187 1.02 5.47 -16.56
CA SER A 187 1.94 4.36 -16.69
C SER A 187 1.59 3.29 -15.66
N ARG A 188 2.36 2.21 -15.62
CA ARG A 188 2.23 1.20 -14.56
C ARG A 188 2.48 1.77 -13.16
N ASP A 189 3.23 2.87 -13.05
CA ASP A 189 3.71 3.40 -11.78
C ASP A 189 3.42 4.92 -11.68
N TYR A 190 2.15 5.28 -11.87
CA TYR A 190 1.75 6.68 -12.09
C TYR A 190 1.85 7.55 -10.83
N LEU A 191 1.37 7.07 -9.68
CA LEU A 191 1.39 7.82 -8.41
C LEU A 191 2.49 7.35 -7.44
N HIS A 192 2.79 6.05 -7.42
CA HIS A 192 3.87 5.45 -6.63
C HIS A 192 3.77 5.74 -5.12
N LEU A 193 2.60 5.43 -4.52
CA LEU A 193 2.44 5.51 -3.06
C LEU A 193 3.33 4.48 -2.37
N ASN A 194 4.12 4.95 -1.40
CA ASN A 194 5.13 4.11 -0.75
C ASN A 194 4.94 3.95 0.76
N ALA A 195 4.02 4.69 1.35
CA ALA A 195 3.77 4.68 2.78
C ALA A 195 2.34 5.13 3.09
N ILE A 196 1.76 4.54 4.13
CA ILE A 196 0.49 4.95 4.73
C ILE A 196 0.66 5.04 6.24
N ASP A 197 -0.11 5.93 6.86
CA ASP A 197 -0.24 6.00 8.32
C ASP A 197 -1.71 6.23 8.68
N TYR A 198 -2.11 5.86 9.88
CA TYR A 198 -3.47 5.97 10.37
C TYR A 198 -3.54 6.90 11.57
N ASN A 199 -4.39 7.93 11.45
CA ASN A 199 -4.69 8.85 12.53
C ASN A 199 -6.10 8.56 13.07
N PRO A 200 -6.24 8.01 14.30
CA PRO A 200 -7.51 7.57 14.88
C PRO A 200 -8.45 8.71 15.27
#